data_AF-A0A1B7WNM5-F1
#
_entry.id   AF-A0A1B7WNM5-F1
#
_cell.length_a   1.000
_cell.length_b   1.000
_cell.length_c   1.000
_cell.angle_alpha   90.00
_cell.angle_beta   90.00
_cell.angle_gamma   90.00
#
_symmetry.space_group_name_H-M   'P 1'
#
loop_
_entity.id
_entity.type
_entity.pdbx_description
1 polymer ?
#
loop_
_entity_poly.entity_id
_entity_poly.type
_entity_poly.pdbx_seq_one_letter_code
_entity_poly.pdbx_strand_id
1 'polypeptide(L)'
;MKEANKHIFDLLASFVENQNIEVPIFRDHKRCIQTNEDDRKWLKELEITNQQSILPYFRTATFEFDNKNYFVAIGWQHKLEIEQEIIEEIELNGGMLTALLSDLKVSVKQNADAYQIAQDIFYPPENEDLIRYEFSQINHFFEPVFVYQINDECPFIKVKSDIIQIATVNLSAFYIIQQRQIISLKFREETLFVFERLFIESVKMMQLDTFENLLFSLVSVSWKHSFLDVYRCIERLFSISFWQEFYQNLGIKDSLLNFSANIENYTNWRPNEKEAINKLIDKSPEDAINILKEIKNDLDGNSEGNLGEFIYKIRNSIVHFRPATEPISINDKNWDKLIRACLLVIEYWYGQYENEFNNCLNQDLED
;
A
#
# COMPACT_ATOMS: atom_id res chain seq x y z
N MET A 1 -4.54 -25.81 12.92
CA MET A 1 -3.36 -26.68 13.18
C MET A 1 -3.15 -27.79 12.15
N LYS A 2 -4.00 -28.83 12.07
CA LYS A 2 -3.79 -29.96 11.14
C LYS A 2 -3.92 -29.52 9.67
N GLU A 3 -4.91 -28.70 9.38
CA GLU A 3 -5.16 -28.16 8.03
C GLU A 3 -4.05 -27.22 7.57
N ALA A 4 -3.62 -26.29 8.43
CA ALA A 4 -2.49 -25.39 8.15
C ALA A 4 -1.20 -26.15 7.79
N ASN A 5 -0.82 -27.16 8.60
CA ASN A 5 0.32 -28.00 8.28
C ASN A 5 0.13 -28.74 6.95
N LYS A 6 -1.04 -29.37 6.75
CA LYS A 6 -1.34 -30.05 5.50
C LYS A 6 -1.16 -29.12 4.29
N HIS A 7 -1.69 -27.90 4.37
CA HIS A 7 -1.55 -26.90 3.31
C HIS A 7 -0.09 -26.59 2.96
N ILE A 8 0.75 -26.37 3.97
CA ILE A 8 2.19 -26.07 3.78
C ILE A 8 2.92 -27.21 3.06
N PHE A 9 2.72 -28.45 3.51
CA PHE A 9 3.38 -29.60 2.88
C PHE A 9 2.78 -29.92 1.50
N ASP A 10 1.49 -29.69 1.28
CA ASP A 10 0.86 -29.82 -0.05
C ASP A 10 1.43 -28.78 -1.04
N LEU A 11 1.72 -27.56 -0.60
CA LEU A 11 2.38 -26.52 -1.41
C LEU A 11 3.79 -26.95 -1.81
N LEU A 12 4.61 -27.40 -0.85
CA LEU A 12 5.97 -27.90 -1.14
C LEU A 12 5.93 -29.10 -2.09
N ALA A 13 5.01 -30.03 -1.86
CA ALA A 13 4.88 -31.22 -2.70
C ALA A 13 4.48 -30.86 -4.13
N SER A 14 3.56 -29.89 -4.27
CA SER A 14 3.10 -29.41 -5.58
C SER A 14 4.19 -28.63 -6.30
N PHE A 15 5.01 -27.85 -5.58
CA PHE A 15 6.18 -27.19 -6.14
C PHE A 15 7.17 -28.20 -6.73
N VAL A 16 7.53 -29.24 -5.97
CA VAL A 16 8.48 -30.27 -6.44
C VAL A 16 7.95 -31.01 -7.68
N GLU A 17 6.67 -31.40 -7.67
CA GLU A 17 6.05 -32.08 -8.82
C GLU A 17 6.05 -31.20 -10.07
N ASN A 18 5.75 -29.91 -9.94
CA ASN A 18 5.73 -28.97 -11.06
C ASN A 18 7.12 -28.74 -11.67
N GLN A 19 8.21 -28.97 -10.92
CA GLN A 19 9.58 -28.86 -11.42
C GLN A 19 10.04 -30.10 -12.20
N ASN A 20 9.23 -31.17 -12.26
CA ASN A 20 9.50 -32.39 -13.02
C ASN A 20 10.88 -33.02 -12.73
N ILE A 21 11.31 -33.02 -11.47
CA ILE A 21 12.53 -33.71 -11.06
C ILE A 21 12.34 -35.24 -11.08
N GLU A 22 13.40 -36.00 -11.36
CA GLU A 22 13.35 -37.48 -11.45
C GLU A 22 13.29 -38.19 -10.08
N VAL A 23 13.08 -37.43 -8.99
CA VAL A 23 13.07 -37.96 -7.62
C VAL A 23 11.63 -38.15 -7.15
N PRO A 24 11.24 -39.38 -6.75
CA PRO A 24 9.90 -39.61 -6.21
C PRO A 24 9.74 -38.96 -4.83
N ILE A 25 8.56 -38.37 -4.57
CA ILE A 25 8.21 -37.82 -3.25
C ILE A 25 7.15 -38.69 -2.56
N PHE A 26 7.28 -38.90 -1.24
CA PHE A 26 6.36 -39.73 -0.47
C PHE A 26 5.30 -38.90 0.28
N ARG A 27 4.15 -38.66 -0.35
CA ARG A 27 3.07 -37.82 0.22
C ARG A 27 2.32 -38.43 1.40
N ASP A 28 2.33 -39.75 1.53
CA ASP A 28 1.43 -40.46 2.45
C ASP A 28 1.77 -40.28 3.94
N HIS A 29 3.01 -39.84 4.25
CA HIS A 29 3.43 -39.58 5.62
C HIS A 29 2.84 -38.26 6.15
N LYS A 30 2.31 -38.29 7.37
CA LYS A 30 1.86 -37.06 8.05
C LYS A 30 3.08 -36.24 8.44
N ARG A 31 3.04 -34.95 8.14
CA ARG A 31 4.13 -34.01 8.44
C ARG A 31 3.58 -32.81 9.20
N CYS A 32 4.35 -32.31 10.15
CA CYS A 32 4.06 -31.04 10.81
C CYS A 32 5.32 -30.27 11.20
N ILE A 33 5.20 -28.96 11.27
CA ILE A 33 6.16 -28.10 11.96
C ILE A 33 6.01 -28.32 13.47
N GLN A 34 7.13 -28.56 14.14
CA GLN A 34 7.20 -28.74 15.58
C GLN A 34 6.80 -27.44 16.29
N THR A 35 5.99 -27.57 17.34
CA THR A 35 5.46 -26.43 18.10
C THR A 35 5.45 -26.75 19.60
N ASN A 36 5.94 -25.80 20.40
CA ASN A 36 5.83 -25.81 21.87
C ASN A 36 4.44 -25.30 22.32
N GLU A 37 4.23 -25.07 23.63
CA GLU A 37 2.93 -24.58 24.13
C GLU A 37 2.61 -23.15 23.66
N ASP A 38 3.59 -22.26 23.68
CA ASP A 38 3.44 -20.86 23.23
C ASP A 38 3.18 -20.78 21.73
N ASP A 39 3.92 -21.56 20.92
CA ASP A 39 3.72 -21.68 19.47
C ASP A 39 2.29 -22.14 19.15
N ARG A 40 1.73 -23.05 19.96
CA ARG A 40 0.35 -23.50 19.78
C ARG A 40 -0.67 -22.42 20.10
N LYS A 41 -0.34 -21.46 21.00
CA LYS A 41 -1.16 -20.28 21.24
C LYS A 41 -1.17 -19.40 19.99
N TRP A 42 0.02 -19.04 19.48
CA TRP A 42 0.16 -18.29 18.22
C TRP A 42 -0.61 -18.92 17.06
N LEU A 43 -0.44 -20.22 16.84
CA LEU A 43 -1.10 -20.93 15.73
C LEU A 43 -2.64 -21.04 15.86
N LYS A 44 -3.20 -20.81 17.05
CA LYS A 44 -4.65 -20.91 17.28
C LYS A 44 -5.33 -19.55 17.34
N GLU A 45 -4.64 -18.55 17.88
CA GLU A 45 -5.22 -17.27 18.26
C GLU A 45 -4.78 -16.12 17.36
N LEU A 46 -3.77 -16.32 16.51
CA LEU A 46 -3.40 -15.34 15.49
C LEU A 46 -4.54 -15.17 14.49
N GLU A 47 -5.00 -13.93 14.32
CA GLU A 47 -6.08 -13.58 13.39
C GLU A 47 -5.60 -12.52 12.40
N ILE A 48 -5.55 -12.88 11.12
CA ILE A 48 -5.24 -11.91 10.04
C ILE A 48 -6.37 -10.89 9.95
N THR A 49 -6.06 -9.63 10.22
CA THR A 49 -7.05 -8.54 10.20
C THR A 49 -7.17 -7.92 8.81
N ASN A 50 -6.04 -7.77 8.10
CA ASN A 50 -6.04 -7.24 6.73
C ASN A 50 -4.77 -7.63 5.96
N GLN A 51 -4.82 -7.57 4.63
CA GLN A 51 -3.67 -7.79 3.75
C GLN A 51 -3.59 -6.73 2.65
N GLN A 52 -2.37 -6.38 2.23
CA GLN A 52 -2.12 -5.52 1.08
C GLN A 52 -1.14 -6.20 0.12
N SER A 53 -1.56 -6.41 -1.13
CA SER A 53 -0.66 -6.83 -2.21
C SER A 53 -0.03 -5.60 -2.85
N ILE A 54 1.30 -5.54 -2.91
CA ILE A 54 2.04 -4.34 -3.32
C ILE A 54 2.75 -4.58 -4.65
N LEU A 55 3.54 -5.67 -4.72
CA LEU A 55 4.16 -6.17 -5.94
C LEU A 55 3.80 -7.67 -6.08
N PRO A 56 4.04 -8.30 -7.24
CA PRO A 56 3.67 -9.72 -7.44
C PRO A 56 4.21 -10.69 -6.38
N TYR A 57 5.38 -10.41 -5.83
CA TYR A 57 6.01 -11.23 -4.78
C TYR A 57 6.15 -10.51 -3.45
N PHE A 58 5.83 -9.20 -3.37
CA PHE A 58 5.93 -8.44 -2.14
C PHE A 58 4.54 -8.02 -1.66
N ARG A 59 4.21 -8.42 -0.45
CA ARG A 59 2.93 -8.10 0.18
C ARG A 59 3.11 -7.94 1.68
N THR A 60 2.13 -7.32 2.29
CA THR A 60 2.12 -7.04 3.71
C THR A 60 0.76 -7.43 4.29
N ALA A 61 0.70 -7.61 5.59
CA ALA A 61 -0.54 -7.85 6.29
C ALA A 61 -0.45 -7.31 7.72
N THR A 62 -1.61 -7.13 8.33
CA THR A 62 -1.74 -6.90 9.78
C THR A 62 -2.50 -8.06 10.39
N PHE A 63 -2.18 -8.37 11.64
CA PHE A 63 -2.87 -9.41 12.39
C PHE A 63 -2.90 -9.07 13.88
N GLU A 64 -3.83 -9.67 14.60
CA GLU A 64 -3.98 -9.54 16.03
C GLU A 64 -3.54 -10.84 16.74
N PHE A 65 -2.86 -10.69 17.87
CA PHE A 65 -2.57 -11.78 18.79
C PHE A 65 -2.47 -11.24 20.22
N ASP A 66 -3.15 -11.88 21.17
CA ASP A 66 -3.13 -11.52 22.60
C ASP A 66 -3.47 -10.03 22.87
N ASN A 67 -4.46 -9.49 22.14
CA ASN A 67 -4.87 -8.07 22.14
C ASN A 67 -3.77 -7.08 21.71
N LYS A 68 -2.76 -7.56 20.97
CA LYS A 68 -1.72 -6.73 20.36
C LYS A 68 -1.79 -6.81 18.85
N ASN A 69 -1.40 -5.71 18.20
CA ASN A 69 -1.39 -5.60 16.75
C ASN A 69 0.02 -5.87 16.20
N TYR A 70 0.07 -6.58 15.09
CA TYR A 70 1.31 -6.94 14.41
C TYR A 70 1.22 -6.60 12.92
N PHE A 71 2.38 -6.33 12.34
CA PHE A 71 2.59 -6.11 10.93
C PHE A 71 3.53 -7.18 10.39
N VAL A 72 3.25 -7.71 9.21
CA VAL A 72 4.11 -8.70 8.55
C VAL A 72 4.44 -8.25 7.14
N ALA A 73 5.71 -8.36 6.77
CA ALA A 73 6.21 -8.15 5.42
C ALA A 73 6.64 -9.50 4.83
N ILE A 74 6.19 -9.81 3.61
CA ILE A 74 6.41 -11.09 2.94
C ILE A 74 7.03 -10.89 1.57
N GLY A 75 8.08 -11.64 1.26
CA GLY A 75 8.72 -11.69 -0.05
C GLY A 75 9.72 -10.57 -0.32
N TRP A 76 10.14 -9.86 0.72
CA TRP A 76 11.32 -8.98 0.66
C TRP A 76 12.53 -9.67 1.30
N GLN A 77 13.74 -9.44 0.78
CA GLN A 77 14.93 -10.20 1.23
C GLN A 77 15.57 -9.68 2.51
N HIS A 78 15.36 -8.41 2.81
CA HIS A 78 16.03 -7.75 3.93
C HIS A 78 15.01 -7.36 4.99
N LYS A 79 15.36 -7.62 6.25
CA LYS A 79 14.58 -7.08 7.36
C LYS A 79 14.74 -5.57 7.44
N LEU A 80 13.79 -4.95 8.11
CA LEU A 80 13.77 -3.53 8.32
C LEU A 80 14.68 -3.16 9.49
N GLU A 81 15.63 -2.26 9.25
CA GLU A 81 16.60 -1.78 10.25
C GLU A 81 16.22 -0.35 10.64
N ILE A 82 15.34 -0.17 11.64
CA ILE A 82 14.91 1.16 12.14
C ILE A 82 14.80 1.22 13.65
N GLU A 83 14.70 2.45 14.14
CA GLU A 83 14.37 2.82 15.51
C GLU A 83 12.92 2.40 15.87
N GLN A 84 12.75 1.94 17.11
CA GLN A 84 11.59 1.18 17.61
C GLN A 84 10.31 2.00 17.85
N GLU A 85 10.16 3.16 17.20
CA GLU A 85 9.08 4.10 17.52
C GLU A 85 7.71 3.65 16.97
N ILE A 86 7.68 3.04 15.77
CA ILE A 86 6.44 2.63 15.10
C ILE A 86 6.22 1.13 15.17
N ILE A 87 7.24 0.35 14.79
CA ILE A 87 7.21 -1.10 14.75
C ILE A 87 8.53 -1.68 15.28
N GLU A 88 8.44 -2.81 15.97
CA GLU A 88 9.58 -3.53 16.53
C GLU A 88 9.62 -4.95 15.97
N GLU A 89 10.75 -5.38 15.41
CA GLU A 89 10.92 -6.74 14.91
C GLU A 89 10.75 -7.77 16.04
N ILE A 90 9.97 -8.81 15.80
CA ILE A 90 9.87 -9.97 16.69
C ILE A 90 10.35 -11.24 15.98
N GLU A 91 11.00 -12.12 16.74
CA GLU A 91 11.48 -13.38 16.19
C GLU A 91 10.31 -14.30 15.81
N LEU A 92 10.39 -14.86 14.61
CA LEU A 92 9.46 -15.89 14.15
C LEU A 92 9.60 -17.16 14.99
N ASN A 93 8.47 -17.76 15.32
CA ASN A 93 8.40 -19.10 15.91
C ASN A 93 7.62 -20.06 15.02
N GLY A 94 7.62 -21.35 15.37
CA GLY A 94 6.97 -22.39 14.56
C GLY A 94 5.45 -22.21 14.45
N GLY A 95 4.82 -21.63 15.47
CA GLY A 95 3.40 -21.34 15.48
C GLY A 95 3.02 -20.21 14.52
N MET A 96 3.71 -19.07 14.65
CA MET A 96 3.57 -17.90 13.77
C MET A 96 3.83 -18.28 12.32
N LEU A 97 4.95 -18.94 12.03
CA LEU A 97 5.27 -19.35 10.67
C LEU A 97 4.17 -20.23 10.09
N THR A 98 3.73 -21.25 10.82
CA THR A 98 2.67 -22.17 10.35
C THR A 98 1.38 -21.43 10.03
N ALA A 99 0.96 -20.49 10.89
CA ALA A 99 -0.24 -19.69 10.68
C ALA A 99 -0.09 -18.77 9.46
N LEU A 100 0.99 -17.98 9.41
CA LEU A 100 1.25 -17.02 8.34
C LEU A 100 1.40 -17.69 6.97
N LEU A 101 2.14 -18.80 6.87
CA LEU A 101 2.29 -19.55 5.61
C LEU A 101 0.93 -20.08 5.11
N SER A 102 0.09 -20.58 6.02
CA SER A 102 -1.23 -21.10 5.72
C SER A 102 -2.22 -20.01 5.31
N ASP A 103 -2.40 -19.02 6.17
CA ASP A 103 -3.54 -18.11 6.08
C ASP A 103 -3.30 -17.02 5.04
N LEU A 104 -2.05 -16.57 4.90
CA LEU A 104 -1.64 -15.65 3.84
C LEU A 104 -1.30 -16.39 2.55
N LYS A 105 -1.24 -17.73 2.54
CA LYS A 105 -0.86 -18.55 1.37
C LYS A 105 0.50 -18.13 0.82
N VAL A 106 1.54 -18.20 1.65
CA VAL A 106 2.91 -17.82 1.25
C VAL A 106 3.45 -18.80 0.24
N SER A 107 3.96 -18.27 -0.87
CA SER A 107 4.52 -19.06 -1.95
C SER A 107 5.87 -19.65 -1.56
N VAL A 108 6.16 -20.84 -2.10
CA VAL A 108 7.52 -21.37 -2.16
C VAL A 108 8.34 -20.46 -3.07
N LYS A 109 9.59 -20.16 -2.69
CA LYS A 109 10.48 -19.31 -3.51
C LYS A 109 10.63 -19.91 -4.89
N GLN A 110 10.61 -19.06 -5.92
CA GLN A 110 10.79 -19.54 -7.30
C GLN A 110 12.15 -20.20 -7.54
N ASN A 111 13.17 -19.78 -6.79
CA ASN A 111 14.52 -20.32 -6.86
C ASN A 111 14.81 -21.38 -5.77
N ALA A 112 13.79 -21.89 -5.07
CA ALA A 112 13.99 -22.99 -4.13
C ALA A 112 14.45 -24.26 -4.87
N ASP A 113 15.39 -24.99 -4.27
CA ASP A 113 15.90 -26.24 -4.84
C ASP A 113 14.90 -27.39 -4.61
N ALA A 114 14.25 -27.83 -5.68
CA ALA A 114 13.29 -28.92 -5.64
C ALA A 114 13.92 -30.26 -5.21
N TYR A 115 15.19 -30.52 -5.55
CA TYR A 115 15.90 -31.72 -5.09
C TYR A 115 16.10 -31.67 -3.58
N GLN A 116 16.49 -30.51 -3.06
CA GLN A 116 16.66 -30.31 -1.62
C GLN A 116 15.33 -30.51 -0.88
N ILE A 117 14.22 -29.93 -1.38
CA ILE A 117 12.89 -30.15 -0.78
C ILE A 117 12.52 -31.64 -0.81
N ALA A 118 12.73 -32.33 -1.93
CA ALA A 118 12.42 -33.76 -2.04
C ALA A 118 13.22 -34.60 -1.04
N GLN A 119 14.52 -34.33 -0.91
CA GLN A 119 15.42 -35.05 -0.02
C GLN A 119 15.18 -34.73 1.46
N ASP A 120 15.08 -33.45 1.81
CA ASP A 120 15.04 -33.03 3.21
C ASP A 120 13.63 -33.17 3.81
N ILE A 121 12.58 -33.02 2.99
CA ILE A 121 11.18 -32.98 3.45
C ILE A 121 10.38 -34.22 3.05
N PHE A 122 10.61 -34.77 1.86
CA PHE A 122 9.78 -35.87 1.36
C PHE A 122 10.41 -37.25 1.46
N TYR A 123 11.69 -37.36 1.80
CA TYR A 123 12.36 -38.63 2.06
C TYR A 123 12.29 -38.96 3.57
N PRO A 124 11.39 -39.87 3.99
CA PRO A 124 11.14 -40.11 5.40
C PRO A 124 12.28 -40.94 6.05
N PRO A 125 12.60 -40.71 7.33
CA PRO A 125 13.33 -41.69 8.13
C PRO A 125 12.50 -42.97 8.32
N GLU A 126 13.15 -44.13 8.39
CA GLU A 126 12.45 -45.41 8.55
C GLU A 126 11.66 -45.46 9.87
N ASN A 127 10.37 -45.84 9.80
CA ASN A 127 9.46 -46.16 10.92
C ASN A 127 8.78 -45.00 11.69
N GLU A 128 8.53 -43.83 11.08
CA GLU A 128 7.74 -42.76 11.72
C GLU A 128 6.39 -42.50 11.05
N ASP A 129 5.29 -42.65 11.80
CA ASP A 129 3.92 -42.32 11.33
C ASP A 129 3.67 -40.80 11.20
N LEU A 130 4.44 -39.99 11.92
CA LEU A 130 4.34 -38.53 11.95
C LEU A 130 5.74 -37.93 12.02
N ILE A 131 6.14 -37.24 10.96
CA ILE A 131 7.44 -36.58 10.87
C ILE A 131 7.30 -35.14 11.34
N ARG A 132 8.22 -34.70 12.19
CA ARG A 132 8.24 -33.36 12.78
C ARG A 132 9.46 -32.60 12.30
N TYR A 133 9.24 -31.40 11.78
CA TYR A 133 10.31 -30.52 11.30
C TYR A 133 10.45 -29.30 12.22
N GLU A 134 11.69 -28.90 12.48
CA GLU A 134 11.95 -27.57 13.04
C GLU A 134 11.54 -26.52 12.02
N PHE A 135 10.96 -25.41 12.48
CA PHE A 135 10.40 -24.40 11.57
C PHE A 135 11.47 -23.78 10.66
N SER A 136 12.72 -23.67 11.13
CA SER A 136 13.86 -23.20 10.35
C SER A 136 14.19 -24.08 9.14
N GLN A 137 13.93 -25.39 9.24
CA GLN A 137 14.10 -26.34 8.14
C GLN A 137 13.05 -26.14 7.04
N ILE A 138 11.90 -25.52 7.37
CA ILE A 138 10.84 -25.24 6.40
C ILE A 138 10.93 -23.80 5.87
N ASN A 139 11.19 -22.84 6.76
CA ASN A 139 11.13 -21.41 6.48
C ASN A 139 11.96 -20.99 5.26
N HIS A 140 13.16 -21.57 5.08
CA HIS A 140 14.07 -21.15 4.03
C HIS A 140 13.58 -21.46 2.60
N PHE A 141 12.64 -22.41 2.44
CA PHE A 141 12.02 -22.73 1.15
C PHE A 141 10.92 -21.75 0.73
N PHE A 142 10.34 -21.01 1.67
CA PHE A 142 9.26 -20.05 1.42
C PHE A 142 9.79 -18.64 1.23
N GLU A 143 9.00 -17.78 0.57
CA GLU A 143 9.28 -16.34 0.49
C GLU A 143 9.53 -15.78 1.91
N PRO A 144 10.55 -14.93 2.12
CA PRO A 144 10.92 -14.47 3.46
C PRO A 144 9.74 -13.80 4.16
N VAL A 145 9.61 -14.07 5.45
CA VAL A 145 8.56 -13.51 6.32
C VAL A 145 9.26 -12.75 7.45
N PHE A 146 8.91 -11.47 7.61
CA PHE A 146 9.38 -10.65 8.73
C PHE A 146 8.17 -10.13 9.50
N VAL A 147 8.19 -10.32 10.82
CA VAL A 147 7.08 -9.95 11.70
C VAL A 147 7.52 -8.85 12.64
N TYR A 148 6.65 -7.87 12.81
CA TYR A 148 6.89 -6.71 13.65
C TYR A 148 5.69 -6.51 14.58
N GLN A 149 5.94 -6.29 15.87
CA GLN A 149 4.93 -5.80 16.80
C GLN A 149 4.72 -4.31 16.54
N ILE A 150 3.47 -3.88 16.44
CA ILE A 150 3.15 -2.46 16.27
C ILE A 150 3.06 -1.82 17.66
N ASN A 151 3.69 -0.66 17.81
CA ASN A 151 3.65 0.09 19.07
C ASN A 151 2.22 0.60 19.33
N ASP A 152 1.75 0.55 20.58
CA ASP A 152 0.43 1.05 20.97
C ASP A 152 0.28 2.57 20.71
N GLU A 153 1.39 3.31 20.72
CA GLU A 153 1.42 4.74 20.42
C GLU A 153 1.55 5.06 18.93
N CYS A 154 1.61 4.03 18.07
CA CYS A 154 1.74 4.17 16.62
C CYS A 154 0.63 5.09 16.06
N PRO A 155 1.00 6.14 15.30
CA PRO A 155 0.03 7.10 14.77
C PRO A 155 -1.01 6.45 13.84
N PHE A 156 -0.67 5.32 13.23
CA PHE A 156 -1.54 4.63 12.26
C PHE A 156 -2.71 3.87 12.88
N ILE A 157 -2.65 3.49 14.17
CA ILE A 157 -3.65 2.61 14.82
C ILE A 157 -4.73 3.39 15.59
N LYS A 158 -4.56 4.70 15.80
CA LYS A 158 -5.37 5.49 16.75
C LYS A 158 -6.84 5.74 16.38
N VAL A 159 -7.43 5.12 15.36
CA VAL A 159 -8.81 5.40 14.94
C VAL A 159 -9.61 4.11 14.63
N LYS A 160 -10.90 4.10 15.00
CA LYS A 160 -11.81 2.93 15.07
C LYS A 160 -12.06 2.18 13.75
N SER A 161 -12.16 0.85 13.86
CA SER A 161 -12.74 -0.22 13.01
C SER A 161 -12.71 -0.14 11.47
N ASP A 162 -13.01 0.98 10.82
CA ASP A 162 -12.89 1.13 9.36
C ASP A 162 -11.48 1.56 8.92
N ILE A 163 -10.59 1.80 9.90
CA ILE A 163 -9.24 2.34 9.72
C ILE A 163 -8.14 1.26 9.71
N ILE A 164 -8.45 0.02 10.06
CA ILE A 164 -7.43 -1.05 10.05
C ILE A 164 -6.83 -1.21 8.65
N GLN A 165 -7.65 -1.10 7.59
CA GLN A 165 -7.14 -1.20 6.21
C GLN A 165 -6.20 -0.04 5.85
N ILE A 166 -6.58 1.19 6.23
CA ILE A 166 -5.74 2.37 6.06
C ILE A 166 -4.44 2.23 6.85
N ALA A 167 -4.51 1.73 8.09
CA ALA A 167 -3.34 1.46 8.92
C ALA A 167 -2.39 0.46 8.24
N THR A 168 -2.91 -0.64 7.67
CA THR A 168 -2.11 -1.59 6.89
C THR A 168 -1.42 -0.92 5.71
N VAL A 169 -2.13 -0.09 4.94
CA VAL A 169 -1.58 0.64 3.79
C VAL A 169 -0.50 1.63 4.22
N ASN A 170 -0.74 2.38 5.30
CA ASN A 170 0.21 3.37 5.82
C ASN A 170 1.47 2.70 6.38
N LEU A 171 1.32 1.60 7.13
CA LEU A 171 2.45 0.78 7.60
C LEU A 171 3.25 0.19 6.43
N SER A 172 2.55 -0.21 5.36
CA SER A 172 3.18 -0.70 4.13
C SER A 172 4.00 0.39 3.45
N ALA A 173 3.45 1.59 3.31
CA ALA A 173 4.15 2.74 2.74
C ALA A 173 5.36 3.13 3.60
N PHE A 174 5.18 3.20 4.93
CA PHE A 174 6.27 3.43 5.87
C PHE A 174 7.40 2.41 5.69
N TYR A 175 7.07 1.11 5.68
CA TYR A 175 8.04 0.04 5.43
C TYR A 175 8.83 0.28 4.14
N ILE A 176 8.15 0.62 3.04
CA ILE A 176 8.77 0.82 1.73
C ILE A 176 9.68 2.06 1.70
N ILE A 177 9.26 3.16 2.31
CA ILE A 177 10.04 4.41 2.37
C ILE A 177 11.35 4.18 3.12
N GLN A 178 11.29 3.45 4.24
CA GLN A 178 12.48 3.07 5.01
C GLN A 178 13.34 2.06 4.23
N GLN A 179 12.72 1.19 3.44
CA GLN A 179 13.39 0.19 2.61
C GLN A 179 13.53 0.62 1.14
N ARG A 180 14.29 1.69 0.90
CA ARG A 180 14.44 2.34 -0.43
C ARG A 180 14.76 1.42 -1.61
N GLN A 181 15.35 0.26 -1.36
CA GLN A 181 15.63 -0.76 -2.36
C GLN A 181 14.36 -1.33 -3.03
N ILE A 182 13.18 -1.21 -2.39
CA ILE A 182 11.89 -1.58 -2.96
C ILE A 182 11.43 -0.55 -3.99
N ILE A 183 11.80 0.72 -3.81
CA ILE A 183 11.39 1.83 -4.66
C ILE A 183 12.19 1.80 -5.97
N SER A 184 11.49 1.57 -7.08
CA SER A 184 12.14 1.46 -8.40
C SER A 184 12.51 2.83 -8.99
N LEU A 185 11.68 3.85 -8.77
CA LEU A 185 11.90 5.21 -9.28
C LEU A 185 12.84 5.98 -8.36
N LYS A 186 13.72 6.79 -8.95
CA LYS A 186 14.70 7.60 -8.20
C LYS A 186 14.06 8.89 -7.69
N PHE A 187 13.10 8.77 -6.78
CA PHE A 187 12.51 9.91 -6.10
C PHE A 187 13.58 10.65 -5.29
N ARG A 188 13.49 11.98 -5.27
CA ARG A 188 14.32 12.81 -4.39
C ARG A 188 13.79 12.77 -2.97
N GLU A 189 14.67 13.07 -2.00
CA GLU A 189 14.34 13.13 -0.57
C GLU A 189 13.09 13.97 -0.31
N GLU A 190 13.01 15.14 -0.94
CA GLU A 190 11.89 16.05 -0.67
C GLU A 190 10.56 15.51 -1.23
N THR A 191 10.60 14.59 -2.20
CA THR A 191 9.39 13.91 -2.71
C THR A 191 8.98 12.78 -1.79
N LEU A 192 9.95 11.96 -1.34
CA LEU A 192 9.70 10.89 -0.36
C LEU A 192 9.20 11.43 0.97
N PHE A 193 9.70 12.59 1.40
CA PHE A 193 9.23 13.28 2.59
C PHE A 193 7.75 13.66 2.51
N VAL A 194 7.27 14.14 1.35
CA VAL A 194 5.84 14.48 1.18
C VAL A 194 4.99 13.21 1.14
N PHE A 195 5.46 12.12 0.52
CA PHE A 195 4.79 10.82 0.63
C PHE A 195 4.67 10.37 2.08
N GLU A 196 5.78 10.35 2.81
CA GLU A 196 5.83 9.93 4.22
C GLU A 196 4.86 10.77 5.07
N ARG A 197 4.88 12.09 4.92
CA ARG A 197 4.00 13.00 5.63
C ARG A 197 2.52 12.72 5.34
N LEU A 198 2.15 12.49 4.07
CA LEU A 198 0.77 12.12 3.70
C LEU A 198 0.29 10.84 4.39
N PHE A 199 1.15 9.83 4.53
CA PHE A 199 0.80 8.57 5.21
C PHE A 199 0.78 8.73 6.74
N ILE A 200 1.69 9.51 7.33
CA ILE A 200 1.75 9.74 8.79
C ILE A 200 0.63 10.66 9.27
N GLU A 201 0.47 11.81 8.63
CA GLU A 201 -0.49 12.83 9.06
C GLU A 201 -1.93 12.45 8.69
N SER A 202 -2.13 11.40 7.87
CA SER A 202 -3.40 10.72 7.61
C SER A 202 -4.60 11.66 7.67
N VAL A 203 -4.80 12.46 6.62
CA VAL A 203 -5.96 13.36 6.59
C VAL A 203 -7.23 12.52 6.70
N LYS A 204 -8.06 12.76 7.73
CA LYS A 204 -9.23 11.91 8.04
C LYS A 204 -10.23 11.80 6.89
N MET A 205 -10.21 12.76 5.97
CA MET A 205 -11.08 12.81 4.79
C MET A 205 -10.56 11.98 3.60
N MET A 206 -9.29 11.52 3.62
CA MET A 206 -8.79 10.63 2.58
C MET A 206 -9.39 9.24 2.72
N GLN A 207 -9.89 8.72 1.61
CA GLN A 207 -10.44 7.36 1.53
C GLN A 207 -9.32 6.35 1.23
N LEU A 208 -9.57 5.07 1.54
CA LEU A 208 -8.61 3.98 1.40
C LEU A 208 -7.96 3.93 0.01
N ASP A 209 -8.75 4.08 -1.03
CA ASP A 209 -8.32 4.06 -2.42
C ASP A 209 -7.42 5.25 -2.80
N THR A 210 -7.50 6.39 -2.10
CA THR A 210 -6.50 7.46 -2.21
C THR A 210 -5.15 6.99 -1.67
N PHE A 211 -5.12 6.34 -0.50
CA PHE A 211 -3.89 5.78 0.06
C PHE A 211 -3.31 4.65 -0.80
N GLU A 212 -4.14 3.79 -1.37
CA GLU A 212 -3.68 2.74 -2.29
C GLU A 212 -3.05 3.32 -3.57
N ASN A 213 -3.65 4.35 -4.18
CA ASN A 213 -3.05 5.01 -5.34
C ASN A 213 -1.71 5.66 -4.98
N LEU A 214 -1.58 6.28 -3.80
CA LEU A 214 -0.30 6.82 -3.34
C LEU A 214 0.75 5.71 -3.13
N LEU A 215 0.34 4.58 -2.55
CA LEU A 215 1.20 3.41 -2.35
C LEU A 215 1.67 2.83 -3.69
N PHE A 216 0.76 2.63 -4.65
CA PHE A 216 1.12 2.12 -5.99
C PHE A 216 1.99 3.10 -6.77
N SER A 217 1.77 4.40 -6.61
CA SER A 217 2.66 5.41 -7.16
C SER A 217 4.09 5.27 -6.61
N LEU A 218 4.23 5.07 -5.30
CA LEU A 218 5.52 4.93 -4.63
C LEU A 218 6.33 3.73 -5.14
N VAL A 219 5.67 2.59 -5.40
CA VAL A 219 6.34 1.36 -5.89
C VAL A 219 6.34 1.19 -7.41
N SER A 220 5.83 2.17 -8.15
CA SER A 220 5.74 2.11 -9.59
C SER A 220 7.13 1.94 -10.24
N VAL A 221 7.18 1.23 -11.37
CA VAL A 221 8.39 1.08 -12.20
C VAL A 221 8.50 2.15 -13.28
N SER A 222 7.49 3.01 -13.44
CA SER A 222 7.43 4.03 -14.49
C SER A 222 6.84 5.33 -13.98
N TRP A 223 7.52 6.43 -14.25
CA TRP A 223 7.05 7.78 -13.90
C TRP A 223 5.65 8.08 -14.40
N LYS A 224 5.28 7.59 -15.60
CA LYS A 224 3.96 7.79 -16.16
C LYS A 224 2.87 7.12 -15.33
N HIS A 225 3.10 5.89 -14.88
CA HIS A 225 2.15 5.17 -14.03
C HIS A 225 2.07 5.80 -12.64
N SER A 226 3.23 6.16 -12.05
CA SER A 226 3.26 6.87 -10.76
C SER A 226 2.46 8.17 -10.82
N PHE A 227 2.70 8.98 -11.85
CA PHE A 227 1.94 10.21 -12.05
C PHE A 227 0.43 9.96 -12.24
N LEU A 228 0.02 8.93 -12.99
CA LEU A 228 -1.40 8.62 -13.16
C LEU A 228 -2.08 8.22 -11.85
N ASP A 229 -1.42 7.44 -11.01
CA ASP A 229 -1.97 7.03 -9.72
C ASP A 229 -2.12 8.26 -8.79
N VAL A 230 -1.13 9.15 -8.73
CA VAL A 230 -1.23 10.43 -8.00
C VAL A 230 -2.31 11.34 -8.61
N TYR A 231 -2.42 11.39 -9.94
CA TYR A 231 -3.41 12.21 -10.62
C TYR A 231 -4.85 11.77 -10.31
N ARG A 232 -5.11 10.46 -10.19
CA ARG A 232 -6.43 9.95 -9.76
C ARG A 232 -6.82 10.49 -8.39
N CYS A 233 -5.86 10.64 -7.46
CA CYS A 233 -6.13 11.28 -6.17
C CYS A 233 -6.59 12.73 -6.32
N ILE A 234 -6.08 13.46 -7.32
CA ILE A 234 -6.52 14.82 -7.66
C ILE A 234 -7.90 14.80 -8.35
N GLU A 235 -8.17 13.85 -9.26
CA GLU A 235 -9.47 13.73 -9.93
C GLU A 235 -10.63 13.60 -8.92
N ARG A 236 -10.42 12.88 -7.81
CA ARG A 236 -11.41 12.79 -6.72
C ARG A 236 -11.77 14.13 -6.09
N LEU A 237 -10.86 15.10 -6.14
CA LEU A 237 -11.07 16.45 -5.59
C LEU A 237 -11.84 17.36 -6.55
N PHE A 238 -12.07 16.95 -7.79
CA PHE A 238 -12.73 17.77 -8.81
C PHE A 238 -14.14 18.18 -8.42
N SER A 239 -14.96 17.23 -7.97
CA SER A 239 -16.33 17.54 -7.54
C SER A 239 -16.35 18.45 -6.31
N ILE A 240 -15.38 18.25 -5.42
CA ILE A 240 -15.31 18.96 -4.15
C ILE A 240 -15.04 20.46 -4.36
N SER A 241 -14.13 20.81 -5.27
CA SER A 241 -13.79 22.21 -5.55
C SER A 241 -14.91 23.02 -6.23
N PHE A 242 -15.89 22.34 -6.84
CA PHE A 242 -17.07 22.98 -7.44
C PHE A 242 -18.22 23.13 -6.46
N TRP A 243 -18.42 22.12 -5.62
CA TRP A 243 -19.59 22.08 -4.77
C TRP A 243 -19.42 22.83 -3.47
N GLN A 244 -18.20 23.19 -3.07
CA GLN A 244 -17.93 23.83 -1.79
C GLN A 244 -18.84 25.05 -1.51
N GLU A 245 -18.85 26.06 -2.39
CA GLU A 245 -19.66 27.26 -2.20
C GLU A 245 -21.17 26.95 -2.24
N PHE A 246 -21.59 26.05 -3.13
CA PHE A 246 -22.99 25.65 -3.26
C PHE A 246 -23.49 24.88 -2.02
N TYR A 247 -22.67 23.95 -1.54
CA TYR A 247 -22.91 23.14 -0.36
C TYR A 247 -23.00 24.00 0.91
N GLN A 248 -22.06 24.94 1.10
CA GLN A 248 -22.08 25.87 2.22
C GLN A 248 -23.35 26.73 2.23
N ASN A 249 -23.79 27.21 1.06
CA ASN A 249 -25.02 27.99 0.95
C ASN A 249 -26.31 27.19 1.21
N LEU A 250 -26.29 25.87 0.97
CA LEU A 250 -27.45 25.00 1.21
C LEU A 250 -27.59 24.56 2.66
N GLY A 251 -26.55 24.75 3.50
CA GLY A 251 -26.57 24.34 4.91
C GLY A 251 -26.80 22.83 5.09
N ILE A 252 -26.29 22.02 4.16
CA ILE A 252 -26.42 20.55 4.22
C ILE A 252 -25.52 20.03 5.35
N LYS A 253 -26.03 19.08 6.13
CA LYS A 253 -25.34 18.49 7.30
C LYS A 253 -24.49 17.26 6.98
N ASP A 254 -24.62 16.68 5.79
CA ASP A 254 -23.87 15.49 5.36
C ASP A 254 -22.54 15.90 4.71
N SER A 255 -21.50 15.06 4.73
CA SER A 255 -20.18 15.43 4.21
C SER A 255 -20.22 15.90 2.74
N LEU A 256 -19.35 16.86 2.37
CA LEU A 256 -19.25 17.37 1.00
C LEU A 256 -18.96 16.27 -0.03
N LEU A 257 -18.22 15.23 0.39
CA LEU A 257 -17.96 14.03 -0.40
C LEU A 257 -19.25 13.22 -0.67
N ASN A 258 -20.04 12.94 0.37
CA ASN A 258 -21.33 12.25 0.22
C ASN A 258 -22.31 13.08 -0.60
N PHE A 259 -22.36 14.39 -0.36
CA PHE A 259 -23.16 15.32 -1.16
C PHE A 259 -22.77 15.25 -2.64
N SER A 260 -21.46 15.33 -2.94
CA SER A 260 -20.95 15.25 -4.31
C SER A 260 -21.30 13.91 -4.97
N ALA A 261 -21.14 12.80 -4.23
CA ALA A 261 -21.49 11.47 -4.71
C ALA A 261 -22.98 11.33 -4.99
N ASN A 262 -23.83 11.89 -4.12
CA ASN A 262 -25.28 11.89 -4.32
C ASN A 262 -25.68 12.71 -5.54
N ILE A 263 -25.14 13.91 -5.73
CA ILE A 263 -25.41 14.72 -6.94
C ILE A 263 -25.03 13.94 -8.18
N GLU A 264 -23.85 13.34 -8.21
CA GLU A 264 -23.40 12.54 -9.35
C GLU A 264 -24.34 11.36 -9.63
N ASN A 265 -24.72 10.59 -8.60
CA ASN A 265 -25.60 9.43 -8.74
C ASN A 265 -27.01 9.79 -9.21
N TYR A 266 -27.57 10.92 -8.73
CA TYR A 266 -28.94 11.31 -9.07
C TYR A 266 -29.03 12.11 -10.38
N THR A 267 -28.00 12.85 -10.75
CA THR A 267 -28.05 13.77 -11.91
C THR A 267 -27.16 13.33 -13.07
N ASN A 268 -26.24 12.39 -12.86
CA ASN A 268 -25.11 12.08 -13.75
C ASN A 268 -24.23 13.29 -14.08
N TRP A 269 -24.36 14.39 -13.34
CA TRP A 269 -23.55 15.57 -13.56
C TRP A 269 -22.17 15.38 -12.95
N ARG A 270 -21.14 15.74 -13.72
CA ARG A 270 -19.74 15.79 -13.29
C ARG A 270 -19.13 17.11 -13.74
N PRO A 271 -18.22 17.70 -12.95
CA PRO A 271 -17.52 18.91 -13.36
C PRO A 271 -16.67 18.63 -14.61
N ASN A 272 -16.52 19.65 -15.46
CA ASN A 272 -15.59 19.56 -16.57
C ASN A 272 -14.16 19.43 -16.03
N GLU A 273 -13.45 18.34 -16.37
CA GLU A 273 -12.11 18.05 -15.82
C GLU A 273 -11.12 19.21 -16.00
N LYS A 274 -11.13 19.83 -17.19
CA LYS A 274 -10.23 20.94 -17.52
C LYS A 274 -10.50 22.17 -16.64
N GLU A 275 -11.76 22.49 -16.39
CA GLU A 275 -12.12 23.60 -15.50
C GLU A 275 -11.83 23.26 -14.03
N ALA A 276 -12.08 22.02 -13.63
CA ALA A 276 -11.86 21.54 -12.25
C ALA A 276 -10.41 21.61 -11.83
N ILE A 277 -9.52 21.10 -12.66
CA ILE A 277 -8.09 21.12 -12.35
C ILE A 277 -7.56 22.55 -12.31
N ASN A 278 -8.03 23.44 -13.18
CA ASN A 278 -7.64 24.85 -13.15
C ASN A 278 -8.04 25.49 -11.83
N LYS A 279 -9.31 25.33 -11.41
CA LYS A 279 -9.79 25.86 -10.12
C LYS A 279 -9.01 25.33 -8.92
N LEU A 280 -8.69 24.02 -8.93
CA LEU A 280 -7.90 23.40 -7.86
C LEU A 280 -6.48 23.97 -7.82
N ILE A 281 -5.80 24.03 -8.97
CA ILE A 281 -4.40 24.46 -9.03
C ILE A 281 -4.26 25.96 -8.73
N ASP A 282 -5.19 26.79 -9.19
CA ASP A 282 -5.16 28.25 -8.96
C ASP A 282 -5.28 28.62 -7.47
N LYS A 283 -5.91 27.75 -6.65
CA LYS A 283 -6.07 27.92 -5.20
C LYS A 283 -5.15 26.99 -4.37
N SER A 284 -4.19 26.32 -5.01
CA SER A 284 -3.21 25.43 -4.35
C SER A 284 -2.06 26.22 -3.69
N PRO A 285 -1.25 25.59 -2.81
CA PRO A 285 -0.15 26.27 -2.14
C PRO A 285 0.91 26.77 -3.12
N GLU A 286 1.51 27.92 -2.81
CA GLU A 286 2.50 28.61 -3.67
C GLU A 286 3.70 27.71 -4.00
N ASP A 287 4.12 26.84 -3.07
CA ASP A 287 5.22 25.89 -3.29
C ASP A 287 4.91 24.90 -4.42
N ALA A 288 3.68 24.37 -4.47
CA ALA A 288 3.25 23.47 -5.55
C ALA A 288 3.16 24.23 -6.87
N ILE A 289 2.59 25.44 -6.85
CA ILE A 289 2.46 26.32 -8.01
C ILE A 289 3.85 26.66 -8.60
N ASN A 290 4.82 27.00 -7.75
CA ASN A 290 6.18 27.35 -8.18
C ASN A 290 6.89 26.15 -8.82
N ILE A 291 6.77 24.96 -8.23
CA ILE A 291 7.32 23.74 -8.84
C ILE A 291 6.71 23.50 -10.23
N LEU A 292 5.39 23.69 -10.38
CA LEU A 292 4.71 23.54 -11.68
C LEU A 292 5.18 24.58 -12.71
N LYS A 293 5.34 25.85 -12.30
CA LYS A 293 5.89 26.92 -13.16
C LYS A 293 7.30 26.57 -13.64
N GLU A 294 8.15 26.04 -12.77
CA GLU A 294 9.50 25.60 -13.13
C GLU A 294 9.47 24.49 -14.19
N ILE A 295 8.67 23.44 -13.97
CA ILE A 295 8.57 22.32 -14.92
C ILE A 295 8.04 22.83 -16.27
N LYS A 296 7.01 23.67 -16.25
CA LYS A 296 6.44 24.24 -17.47
C LYS A 296 7.47 25.09 -18.22
N ASN A 297 8.25 25.90 -17.52
CA ASN A 297 9.32 26.69 -18.11
C ASN A 297 10.41 25.78 -18.73
N ASP A 298 10.77 24.69 -18.05
CA ASP A 298 11.76 23.73 -18.54
C ASP A 298 11.30 22.98 -19.80
N LEU A 299 10.00 22.78 -19.99
CA LEU A 299 9.43 22.05 -21.13
C LEU A 299 9.00 22.95 -22.30
N ASP A 300 8.28 24.03 -22.00
CA ASP A 300 7.67 24.92 -23.00
C ASP A 300 8.47 26.22 -23.22
N GLY A 301 9.50 26.50 -22.40
CA GLY A 301 10.21 27.78 -22.41
C GLY A 301 9.38 28.96 -21.89
N ASN A 302 8.24 28.67 -21.25
CA ASN A 302 7.33 29.67 -20.69
C ASN A 302 6.78 29.20 -19.33
N SER A 303 6.80 30.10 -18.33
CA SER A 303 6.21 29.87 -17.01
C SER A 303 4.77 30.39 -16.89
N GLU A 304 4.31 31.20 -17.84
CA GLU A 304 2.97 31.79 -17.86
C GLU A 304 1.91 30.84 -18.41
N GLY A 305 0.65 31.12 -18.07
CA GLY A 305 -0.53 30.39 -18.54
C GLY A 305 -1.13 29.48 -17.47
N ASN A 306 -2.13 28.70 -17.87
CA ASN A 306 -2.88 27.88 -16.93
C ASN A 306 -2.14 26.57 -16.62
N LEU A 307 -1.74 26.41 -15.35
CA LEU A 307 -0.97 25.26 -14.86
C LEU A 307 -1.84 23.99 -14.76
N GLY A 308 -3.13 24.12 -14.46
CA GLY A 308 -4.07 22.99 -14.48
C GLY A 308 -4.18 22.39 -15.88
N GLU A 309 -4.30 23.23 -16.92
CA GLU A 309 -4.31 22.77 -18.31
C GLU A 309 -3.02 22.06 -18.70
N PHE A 310 -1.89 22.53 -18.17
CA PHE A 310 -0.59 21.92 -18.39
C PHE A 310 -0.53 20.49 -17.82
N ILE A 311 -0.95 20.29 -16.56
CA ILE A 311 -1.02 18.94 -15.95
C ILE A 311 -2.00 18.04 -16.72
N TYR A 312 -3.19 18.58 -17.06
CA TYR A 312 -4.19 17.85 -17.84
C TYR A 312 -3.68 17.41 -19.22
N LYS A 313 -2.88 18.25 -19.88
CA LYS A 313 -2.22 17.93 -21.15
C LYS A 313 -1.23 16.76 -20.98
N ILE A 314 -0.44 16.76 -19.90
CA ILE A 314 0.49 15.65 -19.58
C ILE A 314 -0.30 14.36 -19.39
N ARG A 315 -1.33 14.37 -18.54
CA ARG A 315 -2.21 13.20 -18.31
C ARG A 315 -2.77 12.65 -19.62
N ASN A 316 -3.32 13.52 -20.47
CA ASN A 316 -3.89 13.11 -21.74
C ASN A 316 -2.85 12.55 -22.72
N SER A 317 -1.61 13.05 -22.69
CA SER A 317 -0.52 12.51 -23.52
C SER A 317 -0.11 11.08 -23.13
N ILE A 318 -0.40 10.67 -21.90
CA ILE A 318 -0.15 9.31 -21.41
C ILE A 318 -1.32 8.38 -21.78
N VAL A 319 -2.56 8.84 -21.56
CA VAL A 319 -3.76 8.00 -21.70
C VAL A 319 -4.22 7.86 -23.15
N HIS A 320 -4.06 8.90 -23.97
CA HIS A 320 -4.59 8.92 -25.33
C HIS A 320 -3.48 8.76 -26.36
N PHE A 321 -3.36 7.55 -26.92
CA PHE A 321 -2.53 7.29 -28.09
C PHE A 321 -3.25 7.76 -29.36
N ARG A 322 -3.37 9.08 -29.54
CA ARG A 322 -3.96 9.68 -30.74
C ARG A 322 -2.86 10.05 -31.73
N PRO A 323 -3.05 9.80 -33.04
CA PRO A 323 -2.05 10.14 -34.07
C PRO A 323 -1.63 11.61 -34.11
N ALA A 324 -2.50 12.52 -33.65
CA ALA A 324 -2.26 13.97 -33.63
C ALA A 324 -1.68 14.48 -32.30
N THR A 325 -1.47 13.63 -31.31
CA THR A 325 -0.94 14.03 -30.00
C THR A 325 0.52 13.68 -29.94
N GLU A 326 1.40 14.68 -29.99
CA GLU A 326 2.83 14.45 -29.79
C GLU A 326 3.09 14.01 -28.33
N PRO A 327 3.87 12.93 -28.12
CA PRO A 327 4.23 12.51 -26.79
C PRO A 327 5.10 13.58 -26.12
N ILE A 328 4.68 14.04 -24.95
CA ILE A 328 5.47 15.00 -24.17
C ILE A 328 6.65 14.23 -23.56
N SER A 329 7.87 14.63 -23.91
CA SER A 329 9.09 14.08 -23.34
C SER A 329 9.43 14.82 -22.06
N ILE A 330 9.39 14.11 -20.94
CA ILE A 330 9.71 14.64 -19.61
C ILE A 330 10.84 13.78 -19.04
N ASN A 331 11.88 14.43 -18.53
CA ASN A 331 13.01 13.75 -17.89
C ASN A 331 12.68 13.35 -16.43
N ASP A 332 13.49 12.45 -15.85
CA ASP A 332 13.27 11.92 -14.49
C ASP A 332 13.16 13.03 -13.43
N LYS A 333 13.98 14.09 -13.52
CA LYS A 333 13.95 15.22 -12.59
C LYS A 333 12.61 15.94 -12.62
N ASN A 334 12.06 16.17 -13.81
CA ASN A 334 10.79 16.86 -13.99
C ASN A 334 9.60 15.97 -13.67
N TRP A 335 9.71 14.65 -13.85
CA TRP A 335 8.71 13.69 -13.36
C TRP A 335 8.61 13.70 -11.84
N ASP A 336 9.75 13.61 -11.16
CA ASP A 336 9.80 13.66 -9.71
C ASP A 336 9.24 15.00 -9.18
N LYS A 337 9.63 16.14 -9.78
CA LYS A 337 9.04 17.46 -9.47
C LYS A 337 7.52 17.47 -9.66
N LEU A 338 7.02 16.92 -10.78
CA LEU A 338 5.60 16.91 -11.10
C LEU A 338 4.81 16.12 -10.06
N ILE A 339 5.28 14.92 -9.73
CA ILE A 339 4.68 14.08 -8.68
C ILE A 339 4.69 14.82 -7.35
N ARG A 340 5.81 15.42 -6.95
CA ARG A 340 5.90 16.20 -5.71
C ARG A 340 4.90 17.35 -5.66
N ALA A 341 4.77 18.12 -6.75
CA ALA A 341 3.79 19.20 -6.82
C ALA A 341 2.36 18.66 -6.66
N CYS A 342 2.03 17.56 -7.34
CA CYS A 342 0.73 16.91 -7.21
C CYS A 342 0.46 16.39 -5.79
N LEU A 343 1.46 15.84 -5.09
CA LEU A 343 1.33 15.42 -3.70
C LEU A 343 1.04 16.59 -2.76
N LEU A 344 1.71 17.73 -2.94
CA LEU A 344 1.45 18.95 -2.17
C LEU A 344 0.05 19.50 -2.42
N VAL A 345 -0.46 19.40 -3.65
CA VAL A 345 -1.86 19.74 -3.98
C VAL A 345 -2.82 18.82 -3.22
N ILE A 346 -2.59 17.50 -3.27
CA ILE A 346 -3.40 16.50 -2.56
C ILE A 346 -3.43 16.81 -1.07
N GLU A 347 -2.27 16.96 -0.45
CA GLU A 347 -2.12 17.26 0.97
C GLU A 347 -2.92 18.50 1.39
N TYR A 348 -2.71 19.61 0.68
CA TYR A 348 -3.37 20.87 0.99
C TYR A 348 -4.89 20.74 0.90
N TRP A 349 -5.41 20.22 -0.21
CA TRP A 349 -6.85 20.19 -0.43
C TRP A 349 -7.56 19.25 0.53
N TYR A 350 -7.07 18.03 0.72
CA TYR A 350 -7.65 17.14 1.72
C TYR A 350 -7.59 17.76 3.12
N GLY A 351 -6.48 18.42 3.49
CA GLY A 351 -6.34 19.12 4.78
C GLY A 351 -7.32 20.27 4.97
N GLN A 352 -7.57 21.09 3.93
CA GLN A 352 -8.59 22.15 3.99
C GLN A 352 -9.99 21.58 4.27
N TYR A 353 -10.35 20.48 3.61
CA TYR A 353 -11.66 19.87 3.80
C TYR A 353 -11.85 19.24 5.19
N GLU A 354 -10.79 18.70 5.79
CA GLU A 354 -10.87 18.23 7.18
C GLU A 354 -11.18 19.38 8.15
N ASN A 355 -10.55 20.54 7.97
CA ASN A 355 -10.82 21.71 8.80
C ASN A 355 -12.25 22.23 8.65
N GLU A 356 -12.77 22.30 7.42
CA GLU A 356 -14.15 22.73 7.16
C GLU A 356 -15.19 21.79 7.78
N PHE A 357 -14.97 20.47 7.69
CA PHE A 357 -15.84 19.49 8.32
C PHE A 357 -15.85 19.60 9.85
N ASN A 358 -14.67 19.75 10.46
CA ASN A 358 -14.57 19.91 11.91
C ASN A 358 -15.22 21.21 12.41
N ASN A 359 -15.15 22.29 11.63
CA ASN A 359 -15.81 23.55 11.98
C ASN A 359 -17.35 23.45 11.94
N CYS A 360 -17.92 22.70 11.00
CA CYS A 360 -19.35 22.43 10.97
C CYS A 360 -19.82 21.62 12.20
N LEU A 361 -19.02 20.66 12.67
CA LEU A 361 -19.37 19.84 13.84
C LEU A 361 -19.27 20.61 15.17
N ASN A 362 -18.31 21.53 15.30
CA ASN A 362 -18.10 22.27 16.56
C ASN A 362 -19.17 23.36 16.79
N GLN A 363 -19.83 23.85 15.74
CA GLN A 363 -20.96 24.78 15.88
C GLN A 363 -22.20 24.12 16.53
N ASP A 364 -22.34 22.79 16.44
CA ASP A 364 -23.45 22.03 17.03
C ASP A 364 -23.25 21.68 18.54
N LEU A 365 -22.13 22.08 19.16
CA LEU A 365 -21.85 21.87 20.59
C LEU A 365 -21.98 23.14 21.44
N GLU A 366 -22.24 24.29 20.81
CA GLU A 366 -22.43 25.58 21.48
C GLU A 366 -23.90 26.07 21.48
N ASP A 367 -24.82 25.30 20.90
CA ASP A 367 -26.28 25.49 20.96
C ASP A 367 -26.95 24.36 21.78
#